data_AF-A0A530Z188-F1
#
_entry.id   AF-A0A530Z188-F1
#
_cell.length_a   1.000
_cell.length_b   1.000
_cell.length_c   1.000
_cell.angle_alpha   90.00
_cell.angle_beta   90.00
_cell.angle_gamma   90.00
#
_symmetry.space_group_name_H-M   'P 1'
#
loop_
_entity.id
_entity.type
_entity.pdbx_description
1 polymer ?
#
loop_
_entity_poly.entity_id
_entity_poly.type
_entity_poly.pdbx_seq_one_letter_code
_entity_poly.pdbx_strand_id
1 'polypeptide(L)'
;MSSNTAPWRRWYKTARWQQVRQRILLRDMYTCRKTGVLLIGKHPAPNSPVIHHDKEHRGDEVLFWDEANLMAVSKEWHDSEAQKAEQVSLQQRGVWY
;
A
#
# COMPACT_ATOMS: atom_id res chain seq x y z
N MET A 1 -25.80 12.83 -2.22
CA MET A 1 -24.97 11.92 -1.41
C MET A 1 -23.51 12.34 -1.58
N SER A 2 -22.99 13.17 -0.68
CA SER A 2 -21.63 13.73 -0.84
C SER A 2 -20.60 12.62 -0.71
N SER A 3 -19.90 12.29 -1.80
CA SER A 3 -18.75 11.38 -1.75
C SER A 3 -17.59 12.09 -1.06
N ASN A 4 -17.56 12.02 0.27
CA ASN A 4 -16.40 12.42 1.07
C ASN A 4 -15.21 11.56 0.67
N THR A 5 -14.48 12.02 -0.34
CA THR A 5 -13.25 11.37 -0.77
C THR A 5 -12.28 11.55 0.38
N ALA A 6 -11.83 10.46 0.99
CA ALA A 6 -11.04 10.52 2.21
C ALA A 6 -9.85 11.51 2.07
N PRO A 7 -9.66 12.44 3.01
CA PRO A 7 -8.79 13.61 2.83
C PRO A 7 -7.33 13.23 2.54
N TRP A 8 -6.88 12.06 3.00
CA TRP A 8 -5.54 11.52 2.77
C TRP A 8 -5.27 11.11 1.31
N ARG A 9 -6.29 10.97 0.45
CA ARG A 9 -6.10 10.65 -0.97
C ARG A 9 -5.24 11.66 -1.71
N ARG A 10 -5.18 12.91 -1.21
CA ARG A 10 -4.30 13.95 -1.76
C ARG A 10 -2.81 13.61 -1.58
N TRP A 11 -2.43 12.87 -0.54
CA TRP A 11 -1.03 12.55 -0.26
C TRP A 11 -0.39 11.68 -1.35
N TYR A 12 -1.16 10.75 -1.93
CA TYR A 12 -0.73 9.92 -3.06
C TYR A 12 -0.38 10.71 -4.33
N LYS A 13 -0.80 11.98 -4.43
CA LYS A 13 -0.51 12.85 -5.58
C LYS A 13 0.70 13.76 -5.37
N THR A 14 1.29 13.76 -4.17
CA THR A 14 2.40 14.66 -3.83
C THR A 14 3.73 14.17 -4.38
N ALA A 15 4.66 15.09 -4.62
CA ALA A 15 6.04 14.75 -4.97
C ALA A 15 6.74 13.91 -3.88
N ARG A 16 6.42 14.19 -2.60
CA ARG A 16 6.90 13.41 -1.45
C ARG A 16 6.54 11.93 -1.59
N TRP A 17 5.30 11.64 -1.98
CA TRP A 17 4.87 10.25 -2.21
C TRP A 17 5.62 9.59 -3.36
N GLN A 18 5.87 10.30 -4.47
CA GLN A 18 6.65 9.76 -5.58
C GLN A 18 8.08 9.38 -5.16
N GLN A 19 8.72 10.23 -4.34
CA GLN A 19 10.06 9.96 -3.80
C GLN A 19 10.06 8.78 -2.82
N VAL A 20 9.10 8.73 -1.88
CA VAL A 20 8.92 7.60 -0.96
C VAL A 20 8.72 6.31 -1.76
N ARG A 21 7.82 6.31 -2.74
CA ARG A 21 7.57 5.18 -3.62
C ARG A 21 8.85 4.67 -4.29
N GLN A 22 9.69 5.56 -4.82
CA GLN A 22 10.95 5.18 -5.44
C GLN A 22 11.92 4.56 -4.42
N ARG A 23 12.04 5.14 -3.23
CA ARG A 23 12.91 4.61 -2.16
C ARG A 23 12.49 3.21 -1.73
N ILE A 24 11.19 2.97 -1.55
CA ILE A 24 10.67 1.63 -1.20
C ILE A 24 10.95 0.61 -2.30
N LEU A 25 10.75 0.97 -3.58
CA LEU A 25 11.05 0.06 -4.69
C LEU A 25 12.53 -0.30 -4.79
N LEU A 26 13.42 0.68 -4.56
CA LEU A 26 14.86 0.45 -4.54
C LEU A 26 15.27 -0.41 -3.34
N ARG A 27 14.76 -0.10 -2.14
CA ARG A 27 15.00 -0.88 -0.91
C ARG A 27 14.60 -2.34 -1.09
N ASP A 28 13.44 -2.56 -1.71
CA ASP A 28 12.90 -3.90 -1.94
C ASP A 28 13.39 -4.53 -3.26
N MET A 29 14.41 -3.93 -3.90
CA MET A 29 15.07 -4.44 -5.12
C MET A 29 14.10 -4.78 -6.25
N TYR A 30 13.04 -3.98 -6.41
CA TYR A 30 11.94 -4.23 -7.35
C TYR A 30 11.40 -5.67 -7.25
N THR A 31 11.32 -6.20 -6.04
CA THR A 31 10.86 -7.57 -5.77
C THR A 31 9.70 -7.52 -4.79
N CYS A 32 8.63 -8.27 -5.10
CA CYS A 32 7.47 -8.36 -4.23
C CYS A 32 7.87 -8.94 -2.87
N ARG A 33 7.69 -8.18 -1.79
CA ARG A 33 8.03 -8.60 -0.43
C ARG A 33 7.21 -9.79 0.08
N LYS A 34 6.08 -10.08 -0.54
CA LYS A 34 5.17 -11.16 -0.14
C LYS A 34 5.33 -12.44 -0.97
N THR A 35 5.71 -12.32 -2.24
CA THR A 35 5.75 -13.46 -3.17
C THR A 35 7.11 -13.70 -3.83
N GLY A 36 8.05 -12.75 -3.79
CA GLY A 36 9.36 -12.85 -4.45
C GLY A 36 9.35 -12.55 -5.96
N VAL A 37 8.20 -12.24 -6.57
CA VAL A 37 8.10 -11.92 -8.00
C VAL A 37 8.73 -10.56 -8.31
N LEU A 38 9.42 -10.45 -9.46
CA LEU A 38 9.98 -9.19 -9.96
C LEU A 38 8.88 -8.20 -10.40
N LEU A 39 9.01 -6.96 -9.94
CA LEU A 39 8.07 -5.86 -10.14
C LEU A 39 8.44 -5.01 -11.36
N ILE A 40 8.50 -5.64 -12.52
CA ILE A 40 8.94 -5.04 -13.79
C ILE A 40 7.77 -4.70 -14.74
N GLY A 41 6.55 -5.09 -14.37
CA GLY A 41 5.38 -4.91 -15.22
C GLY A 41 4.97 -3.44 -15.39
N LYS A 42 4.56 -3.06 -16.60
CA LYS A 42 3.84 -1.81 -16.84
C LYS A 42 2.42 -1.94 -16.27
N HIS A 43 1.97 -0.95 -15.50
CA HIS A 43 0.60 -0.95 -14.97
C HIS A 43 -0.44 -1.09 -16.12
N PRO A 44 -1.49 -1.92 -15.98
CA PRO A 44 -1.89 -2.70 -14.79
C PRO A 44 -1.46 -4.19 -14.81
N ALA A 45 -0.30 -4.54 -15.38
CA ALA A 45 0.15 -5.93 -15.41
C ALA A 45 0.20 -6.57 -14.00
N PRO A 46 0.00 -7.90 -13.87
CA PRO A 46 0.01 -8.61 -12.59
C PRO A 46 1.25 -8.33 -11.73
N ASN A 47 2.41 -8.25 -12.37
CA ASN A 47 3.69 -7.95 -11.76
C ASN A 47 4.07 -6.45 -11.82
N SER A 48 3.09 -5.55 -12.00
CA SER A 48 3.35 -4.11 -11.90
C SER A 48 3.53 -3.68 -10.42
N PRO A 49 4.46 -2.77 -10.13
CA PRO A 49 4.80 -2.37 -8.76
C PRO A 49 3.71 -1.53 -8.09
N VAL A 50 3.25 -1.99 -6.93
CA VAL A 50 2.36 -1.27 -6.01
C VAL A 50 3.08 -1.10 -4.66
N ILE A 51 2.86 0.03 -3.99
CA ILE A 51 3.29 0.23 -2.61
C ILE A 51 2.09 -0.02 -1.71
N HIS A 52 2.24 -0.96 -0.77
CA HIS A 52 1.22 -1.34 0.18
C HIS A 52 1.61 -0.90 1.59
N HIS A 53 0.63 -0.42 2.35
CA HIS A 53 0.77 -0.17 3.78
C HIS A 53 0.45 -1.46 4.55
N ASP A 54 1.40 -2.00 5.32
CA ASP A 54 1.19 -3.22 6.14
C ASP A 54 0.11 -2.99 7.21
N LYS A 55 0.14 -1.82 7.86
CA LYS A 55 -0.91 -1.31 8.73
C LYS A 55 -1.66 -0.20 8.02
N GLU A 56 -2.98 -0.34 7.94
CA GLU A 56 -3.86 0.69 7.40
C GLU A 56 -3.68 2.01 8.16
N HIS A 57 -3.28 3.05 7.44
CA HIS A 57 -3.02 4.34 8.06
C HIS A 57 -4.32 5.09 8.44
N ARG A 58 -5.45 4.87 7.76
CA ARG A 58 -6.78 5.48 8.06
C ARG A 58 -6.78 7.01 8.26
N GLY A 59 -5.84 7.71 7.64
CA GLY A 59 -5.64 9.16 7.80
C GLY A 59 -4.62 9.58 8.86
N ASP A 60 -4.03 8.63 9.59
CA ASP A 60 -2.82 8.85 10.38
C ASP A 60 -1.65 9.17 9.44
N GLU A 61 -1.10 10.37 9.57
CA GLU A 61 0.00 10.84 8.74
C GLU A 61 1.32 10.12 9.06
N VAL A 62 1.56 9.77 10.33
CA VAL A 62 2.77 9.06 10.75
C VAL A 62 2.80 7.69 10.10
N LEU A 63 1.71 6.93 10.20
CA LEU A 63 1.59 5.62 9.55
C LEU A 63 1.62 5.69 8.02
N PHE A 64 1.14 6.79 7.45
CA PHE A 64 1.14 6.97 5.99
C PHE A 64 2.55 7.12 5.43
N TRP A 65 3.41 7.86 6.13
CA TRP A 65 4.77 8.18 5.69
C TRP A 65 5.85 7.24 6.27
N ASP A 66 5.51 6.39 7.23
CA ASP A 66 6.44 5.44 7.83
C ASP A 66 6.90 4.39 6.79
N GLU A 67 8.16 4.47 6.40
CA GLU A 67 8.76 3.55 5.45
C GLU A 67 8.83 2.10 5.95
N ALA A 68 8.88 1.89 7.27
CA ALA A 68 8.80 0.55 7.84
C ALA A 68 7.39 -0.03 7.72
N ASN A 69 6.36 0.83 7.60
CA ASN A 69 4.99 0.42 7.34
C ASN A 69 4.70 0.22 5.84
N LEU A 70 5.63 0.57 4.95
CA LEU A 70 5.46 0.49 3.49
C LEU A 70 6.24 -0.69 2.91
N MET A 71 5.66 -1.38 1.94
CA MET A 71 6.31 -2.47 1.21
C MET A 71 5.99 -2.45 -0.28
N ALA A 72 6.95 -2.88 -1.11
CA ALA A 72 6.71 -3.13 -2.52
C ALA A 72 6.06 -4.50 -2.74
N VAL A 73 4.95 -4.53 -3.46
CA VAL A 73 4.20 -5.74 -3.81
C VAL A 73 3.75 -5.72 -5.26
N SER A 74 3.40 -6.89 -5.79
CA SER A 74 2.79 -7.00 -7.12
C SER A 74 1.33 -6.55 -7.07
N LYS A 75 0.85 -5.97 -8.17
CA LYS A 75 -0.57 -5.61 -8.31
C LYS A 75 -1.50 -6.80 -8.10
N GLU A 76 -1.13 -7.98 -8.61
CA GLU A 76 -1.92 -9.20 -8.42
C GLU A 76 -2.07 -9.59 -6.95
N TRP A 77 -0.98 -9.58 -6.19
CA TRP A 77 -1.04 -9.87 -4.74
C TRP A 77 -1.83 -8.79 -4.00
N HIS A 78 -1.62 -7.54 -4.37
CA HIS A 78 -2.30 -6.40 -3.75
C HIS A 78 -3.82 -6.45 -3.98
N ASP A 79 -4.27 -6.73 -5.19
CA ASP A 79 -5.70 -6.73 -5.51
C ASP A 79 -6.42 -7.98 -4.98
N SER A 80 -5.70 -9.05 -4.63
CA SER A 80 -6.26 -10.30 -4.10
C SER A 80 -6.10 -10.43 -2.59
N GLU A 81 -4.89 -10.67 -2.12
CA GLU A 81 -4.59 -11.06 -0.74
C GLU A 81 -4.62 -9.87 0.22
N ALA A 82 -4.20 -8.68 -0.22
CA ALA A 82 -4.30 -7.49 0.63
C ALA A 82 -5.77 -7.10 0.89
N GLN A 83 -6.65 -7.25 -0.10
CA GLN A 83 -8.08 -7.02 0.08
C GLN A 83 -8.74 -8.05 1.00
N LYS A 84 -8.32 -9.33 0.93
CA LYS A 84 -8.79 -10.36 1.86
C LYS A 84 -8.36 -10.07 3.30
N ALA A 85 -7.12 -9.63 3.51
CA ALA A 85 -6.63 -9.22 4.83
C ALA A 85 -7.38 -8.00 5.38
N GLU A 86 -7.72 -7.02 4.51
CA GLU A 86 -8.55 -5.87 4.87
C GLU A 86 -9.95 -6.30 5.35
N GLN A 87 -10.59 -7.28 4.70
CA GLN A 87 -11.89 -7.80 5.15
C GLN A 87 -11.86 -8.45 6.53
N VAL A 88 -10.75 -9.12 6.89
CA VAL A 88 -10.57 -9.69 8.22
C VAL A 88 -10.38 -8.58 9.26
N SER A 89 -9.63 -7.51 8.94
CA SER A 89 -9.43 -6.38 9.86
C SER A 89 -10.71 -5.59 10.16
N LEU A 90 -11.66 -5.56 9.22
CA LEU A 90 -12.97 -4.94 9.44
C LEU A 90 -13.76 -5.64 10.56
N GLN A 91 -13.54 -6.93 10.79
CA GLN A 91 -14.17 -7.69 11.87
C GLN A 91 -13.52 -7.43 13.24
N GLN A 92 -12.31 -6.88 13.28
CA GLN A 92 -11.64 -6.44 14.51
C GLN A 92 -12.14 -5.06 14.99
N ARG A 93 -13.12 -4.45 14.32
CA ARG A 93 -13.83 -3.24 14.79
C ARG A 93 -14.64 -3.57 16.05
N GLY A 94 -13.99 -3.54 17.21
CA GLY A 94 -14.69 -3.66 18.50
C GLY A 94 -13.89 -4.28 19.65
N VAL A 95 -12.70 -4.84 19.41
CA VAL A 95 -11.88 -5.40 20.50
C VAL A 95 -10.76 -4.43 20.82
N TRP A 96 -11.05 -3.51 21.74
CA TRP A 96 -10.06 -2.69 22.44
C TRP A 96 -9.78 -3.39 23.78
N TYR A 97 -8.55 -3.87 23.98
CA TYR A 97 -8.05 -4.24 25.32
C TYR A 97 -7.37 -3.03 25.94
#